data_AF-A0A6N9P9Z1-F1
#
_entry.id   AF-A0A6N9P9Z1-F1
#
_cell.length_a   1.000
_cell.length_b   1.000
_cell.length_c   1.000
_cell.angle_alpha   90.00
_cell.angle_beta   90.00
_cell.angle_gamma   90.00
#
_symmetry.space_group_name_H-M   'P 1'
#
loop_
_entity.id
_entity.type
_entity.pdbx_description
1 polymer ?
#
loop_
_entity_poly.entity_id
_entity_poly.type
_entity_poly.pdbx_seq_one_letter_code
_entity_poly.pdbx_strand_id
1 'polypeptide(L)'
;MRKIKKINGYLVVRFNDREKRMNEGTGLGFFGVIDAEQYTGVLDIDRDVMEFDSADTLEEAIEQARSLEAEQDVDEPLVKITIVKESNTDCSEEEVDPVALFNAEKSTLKAVNENCTVPGLGDLITTQRLYGYTRALADLGVVEISDERFQVDPALPTDHTPLMMVLDALKDFQQFKSCLKEIGRYANESSEKTRDYEHDRANIEHRAASTPSYMPFSPLNKRAERERLKREKRSKTGFLNPPTACSVPPIELYELGEKLLFNCSGNDCIRYRDIFQRCYEADIQLSRLIGWTRRVVEREFNKQYRELEKMYQFSEEIRDYRNCIDTL
;
A
#
# COMPACT_ATOMS: atom_id res chain seq x y z
N MET A 1 14.82 29.57 14.96
CA MET A 1 15.40 28.60 15.88
C MET A 1 15.71 27.32 15.12
N ARG A 2 16.60 26.48 15.65
CA ARG A 2 16.92 25.17 15.08
C ARG A 2 16.74 24.08 16.11
N LYS A 3 16.05 23.00 15.74
CA LYS A 3 15.93 21.78 16.56
C LYS A 3 17.29 21.14 16.74
N ILE A 4 17.67 20.82 17.97
CA ILE A 4 18.95 20.15 18.28
C ILE A 4 18.69 18.69 18.67
N LYS A 5 17.84 18.47 19.66
CA LYS A 5 17.62 17.14 20.24
C LYS A 5 16.23 17.05 20.86
N LYS A 6 15.56 15.91 20.72
CA LYS A 6 14.33 15.59 21.47
C LYS A 6 14.71 14.69 22.64
N ILE A 7 14.21 15.00 23.83
CA ILE A 7 14.43 14.26 25.08
C ILE A 7 13.07 14.17 25.77
N ASN A 8 12.53 12.96 25.86
CA ASN A 8 11.38 12.61 26.71
C ASN A 8 10.21 13.59 26.62
N GLY A 9 9.70 13.78 25.40
CA GLY A 9 8.60 14.72 25.11
C GLY A 9 9.06 16.15 24.82
N TYR A 10 10.16 16.61 25.39
CA TYR A 10 10.69 17.96 25.21
C TYR A 10 11.69 18.08 24.06
N LEU A 11 11.77 19.27 23.47
CA LEU A 11 12.64 19.64 22.37
C LEU A 11 13.63 20.71 22.82
N VAL A 12 14.92 20.37 22.73
CA VAL A 12 16.01 21.33 22.90
C VAL A 12 16.22 22.06 21.58
N VAL A 13 16.06 23.37 21.60
CA VAL A 13 16.18 24.26 20.44
C VAL A 13 17.34 25.22 20.63
N ARG A 14 17.99 25.59 19.53
CA ARG A 14 19.03 26.61 19.48
C ARG A 14 18.49 27.88 18.83
N PHE A 15 18.66 29.02 19.50
CA PHE A 15 18.28 30.31 18.95
C PHE A 15 19.27 30.77 17.88
N ASN A 16 18.76 31.34 16.79
CA ASN A 16 19.59 31.94 15.75
C ASN A 16 20.09 33.32 16.20
N ASP A 17 21.22 33.78 15.65
CA ASP A 17 21.80 35.10 16.00
C ASP A 17 20.83 36.27 15.74
N ARG A 18 19.93 36.13 14.75
CA ARG A 18 18.88 37.13 14.48
C ARG A 18 17.86 37.20 15.62
N GLU A 19 17.44 36.05 16.13
CA GLU A 19 16.42 35.93 17.19
C GLU A 19 16.96 36.45 18.51
N LYS A 20 18.24 36.15 18.79
CA LYS A 20 18.96 36.71 19.93
C LYS A 20 19.02 38.23 19.87
N ARG A 21 19.41 38.81 18.73
CA ARG A 21 19.47 40.26 18.54
C ARG A 21 18.12 40.95 18.72
N MET A 22 17.03 40.31 18.28
CA MET A 22 15.68 40.85 18.43
C MET A 22 15.15 40.76 19.86
N ASN A 23 15.72 39.86 20.68
CA ASN A 23 15.38 39.66 22.08
C ASN A 23 16.55 40.05 23.01
N GLU A 24 17.37 41.03 22.59
CA GLU A 24 18.43 41.55 23.43
C GLU A 24 17.86 42.24 24.67
N GLY A 25 18.39 41.89 25.85
CA GLY A 25 17.94 42.45 27.13
C GLY A 25 16.80 41.68 27.81
N THR A 26 16.28 40.61 27.20
CA THR A 26 15.19 39.81 27.81
C THR A 26 15.68 38.58 28.57
N GLY A 27 17.00 38.36 28.68
CA GLY A 27 17.59 37.20 29.35
C GLY A 27 17.62 35.91 28.52
N LEU A 28 17.35 35.99 27.21
CA LEU A 28 17.33 34.84 26.31
C LEU A 28 18.75 34.26 26.13
N GLY A 29 18.88 32.95 26.36
CA GLY A 29 20.14 32.21 26.28
C GLY A 29 20.58 31.89 24.84
N PHE A 30 21.34 30.81 24.68
CA PHE A 30 21.63 30.21 23.37
C PHE A 30 20.69 29.04 23.05
N PHE A 31 20.14 28.40 24.09
CA PHE A 31 19.28 27.24 23.99
C PHE A 31 18.01 27.44 24.79
N GLY A 32 16.94 26.79 24.35
CA GLY A 32 15.68 26.69 25.07
C GLY A 32 15.13 25.27 25.05
N VAL A 33 14.22 24.99 25.97
CA VAL A 33 13.51 23.71 26.14
C VAL A 33 12.02 24.00 26.06
N ILE A 34 11.35 23.29 25.16
CA ILE A 34 9.91 23.43 24.90
C ILE A 34 9.30 22.06 24.70
N ASP A 35 8.06 21.86 25.12
CA ASP A 35 7.30 20.65 24.76
C ASP A 35 7.28 20.47 23.23
N ALA A 36 7.65 19.28 22.75
CA ALA A 36 7.70 19.01 21.32
C ALA A 36 6.34 19.12 20.64
N GLU A 37 5.23 18.98 21.37
CA GLU A 37 3.88 19.16 20.83
C GLU A 37 3.49 20.63 20.65
N GLN A 38 4.05 21.51 21.49
CA GLN A 38 3.76 22.94 21.48
C GLN A 38 4.70 23.74 20.56
N TYR A 39 5.75 23.11 20.03
CA TYR A 39 6.73 23.76 19.17
C TYR A 39 6.17 24.19 17.81
N THR A 40 6.13 25.50 17.56
CA THR A 40 5.72 26.09 16.28
C THR A 40 6.91 26.49 15.39
N GLY A 41 8.08 26.73 15.98
CA GLY A 41 9.29 27.21 15.31
C GLY A 41 9.41 28.73 15.21
N VAL A 42 8.44 29.47 15.76
CA VAL A 42 8.41 30.92 15.83
C VAL A 42 8.66 31.34 17.28
N LEU A 43 9.80 32.00 17.54
CA LEU A 43 10.21 32.34 18.91
C LEU A 43 9.17 33.18 19.65
N ASP A 44 8.54 34.13 18.98
CA ASP A 44 7.55 35.02 19.61
C ASP A 44 6.31 34.27 20.13
N ILE A 45 6.00 33.10 19.57
CA ILE A 45 4.90 32.23 20.01
C ILE A 45 5.42 31.19 21.01
N ASP A 46 6.54 30.55 20.65
CA ASP A 46 7.12 29.45 21.42
C ASP A 46 7.67 29.91 22.77
N ARG A 47 8.08 31.17 22.92
CA ARG A 47 8.70 31.67 24.14
C ARG A 47 7.75 31.69 25.33
N ASP A 48 6.47 31.99 25.11
CA ASP A 48 5.46 32.04 26.18
C ASP A 48 5.11 30.65 26.73
N VAL A 49 5.46 29.60 25.98
CA VAL A 49 5.21 28.19 26.31
C VAL A 49 6.51 27.38 26.51
N MET A 50 7.66 28.05 26.53
CA MET A 50 8.95 27.42 26.83
C MET A 50 9.07 27.18 28.34
N GLU A 51 9.53 25.98 28.70
CA GLU A 51 9.85 25.66 30.09
C GLU A 51 11.15 26.37 30.52
N PHE A 52 12.12 26.45 29.61
CA PHE A 52 13.38 27.16 29.83
C PHE A 52 13.80 27.91 28.57
N ASP A 53 14.14 29.19 28.70
CA ASP A 53 14.59 30.04 27.57
C ASP A 53 15.97 30.69 27.80
N SER A 54 16.57 30.50 28.97
CA SER A 54 17.79 31.19 29.42
C SER A 54 19.06 30.35 29.41
N ALA A 55 19.05 29.14 28.84
CA ALA A 55 20.21 28.24 28.90
C ALA A 55 21.35 28.73 27.99
N ASP A 56 22.56 28.86 28.53
CA ASP A 56 23.73 29.35 27.79
C ASP A 56 24.49 28.23 27.08
N THR A 57 24.39 27.00 27.60
CA THR A 57 25.07 25.82 27.06
C THR A 57 24.08 24.72 26.67
N LEU A 58 24.53 23.83 25.77
CA LEU A 58 23.70 22.70 25.34
C LEU A 58 23.51 21.70 26.49
N GLU A 59 24.56 21.48 27.27
CA GLU A 59 24.56 20.58 28.41
C GLU A 59 23.55 21.01 29.47
N GLU A 60 23.53 22.31 29.82
CA GLU A 60 22.55 22.89 30.74
C GLU A 60 21.10 22.70 30.25
N ALA A 61 20.83 22.98 28.96
CA ALA A 61 19.50 22.77 28.39
C ALA A 61 19.08 21.29 28.40
N ILE A 62 20.04 20.36 28.24
CA ILE A 62 19.79 18.93 28.33
C ILE A 62 19.47 18.50 29.76
N GLU A 63 20.19 19.03 30.76
CA GLU A 63 19.91 18.74 32.17
C GLU A 63 18.57 19.30 32.61
N GLN A 64 18.22 20.52 32.18
CA GLN A 64 16.90 21.11 32.40
C GLN A 64 15.78 20.25 31.80
N ALA A 65 15.93 19.81 30.56
CA ALA A 65 14.95 18.93 29.91
C ALA A 65 14.78 17.59 30.64
N ARG A 66 15.86 17.02 31.20
CA ARG A 66 15.80 15.81 32.03
C ARG A 66 15.19 16.06 33.41
N SER A 67 15.41 17.25 33.97
CA SER A 67 14.85 17.62 35.28
C SER A 67 13.32 17.74 35.24
N LEU A 68 12.74 18.06 34.08
CA LEU A 68 11.28 18.10 33.89
C LEU A 68 10.62 16.72 34.04
N GLU A 69 11.39 15.63 34.01
CA GLU A 69 10.89 14.29 34.32
C GLU A 69 10.60 14.09 35.81
N ALA A 70 11.27 14.82 36.72
CA ALA A 70 11.16 14.57 38.16
C ALA A 70 9.80 14.97 38.76
N GLU A 71 8.96 15.72 38.02
CA GLU A 71 7.60 16.10 38.43
C GLU A 71 6.49 15.34 37.69
N GLN A 72 6.80 14.37 36.84
CA GLN A 72 5.80 13.61 36.07
C GLN A 72 5.98 12.09 36.19
N ASP A 73 6.07 11.58 37.43
CA ASP A 73 5.73 10.19 37.74
C ASP A 73 4.19 10.06 37.76
N VAL A 74 3.58 10.02 36.57
CA VAL A 74 2.24 9.44 36.43
C VAL A 74 2.45 7.99 36.06
N ASP A 75 2.23 7.09 37.02
CA ASP A 75 2.14 5.65 36.76
C ASP A 75 1.06 5.41 35.69
N GLU A 76 1.48 5.26 34.43
CA GLU A 76 0.61 4.86 33.34
C GLU A 76 -0.01 3.51 33.72
N PRO A 77 -1.35 3.38 33.79
CA PRO A 77 -1.96 2.18 34.32
C PRO A 77 -1.60 0.99 33.43
N LEU A 78 -0.88 0.03 34.02
CA LEU A 78 -0.58 -1.25 33.38
C LEU A 78 -1.88 -1.86 32.87
N VAL A 79 -2.02 -1.96 31.53
CA VAL A 79 -3.16 -2.62 30.89
C VAL A 79 -3.09 -4.11 31.26
N LYS A 80 -3.82 -4.50 32.31
CA LYS A 80 -3.96 -5.89 32.74
C LYS A 80 -5.06 -6.54 31.92
N ILE A 81 -4.74 -7.67 31.30
CA ILE A 81 -5.66 -8.36 30.39
C ILE A 81 -6.00 -9.71 31.01
N THR A 82 -7.29 -10.02 31.07
CA THR A 82 -7.78 -11.31 31.53
C THR A 82 -8.07 -12.18 30.30
N ILE A 83 -7.33 -13.27 30.17
CA ILE A 83 -7.57 -14.27 29.14
C ILE A 83 -8.56 -15.29 29.70
N VAL A 84 -9.74 -15.36 29.08
CA VAL A 84 -10.73 -16.39 29.39
C VAL A 84 -10.57 -17.51 28.38
N LYS A 85 -10.12 -18.68 28.85
CA LYS A 85 -10.06 -19.90 28.06
C LYS A 85 -11.29 -20.73 28.37
N GLU A 86 -12.24 -20.72 27.43
CA GLU A 86 -13.43 -21.57 27.48
C GLU A 86 -13.17 -22.85 26.69
N SER A 87 -13.44 -23.97 27.35
CA SER A 87 -13.47 -25.30 26.74
C SER A 87 -14.88 -25.87 26.90
N ASN A 88 -15.18 -26.98 26.20
CA ASN A 88 -16.50 -27.62 26.29
C ASN A 88 -16.87 -28.08 27.71
N THR A 89 -15.90 -28.16 28.64
CA THR A 89 -16.11 -28.63 30.02
C THR A 89 -15.79 -27.59 31.09
N ASP A 90 -14.85 -26.67 30.83
CA ASP A 90 -14.31 -25.77 31.85
C ASP A 90 -14.02 -24.37 31.30
N CYS A 91 -14.19 -23.35 32.14
CA CYS A 91 -13.74 -21.98 31.91
C CYS A 91 -12.62 -21.65 32.89
N SER A 92 -11.46 -21.21 32.38
CA SER A 92 -10.37 -20.71 33.20
C SER A 92 -10.04 -19.27 32.85
N GLU A 93 -9.91 -18.43 33.86
CA GLU A 93 -9.51 -17.03 33.73
C GLU A 93 -8.06 -16.88 34.21
N GLU A 94 -7.21 -16.29 33.37
CA GLU A 94 -5.82 -16.02 33.69
C GLU A 94 -5.52 -14.54 33.46
N GLU A 95 -5.03 -13.84 34.48
CA GLU A 95 -4.48 -12.49 34.31
C GLU A 95 -3.10 -12.59 33.68
N VAL A 96 -2.94 -12.02 32.49
CA VAL A 96 -1.70 -12.08 31.73
C VAL A 96 -1.19 -10.66 31.48
N ASP A 97 0.08 -10.45 31.79
CA ASP A 97 0.82 -9.25 31.42
C ASP A 97 1.22 -9.35 29.93
N PRO A 98 0.77 -8.43 29.06
CA PRO A 98 1.13 -8.46 27.65
C PRO A 98 2.64 -8.41 27.40
N VAL A 99 3.42 -7.75 28.28
CA VAL A 99 4.89 -7.73 28.15
C VAL A 99 5.49 -9.11 28.43
N ALA A 100 5.02 -9.80 29.47
CA ALA A 100 5.44 -11.17 29.77
C ALA A 100 5.08 -12.12 28.61
N LEU A 101 3.89 -11.96 28.03
CA LEU A 101 3.42 -12.74 26.89
C LEU A 101 4.31 -12.56 25.65
N PHE A 102 4.64 -11.32 25.31
CA PHE A 102 5.54 -11.01 24.20
C PHE A 102 6.96 -11.56 24.42
N ASN A 103 7.49 -11.43 25.63
CA ASN A 103 8.81 -11.97 25.99
C ASN A 103 8.86 -13.51 25.97
N ALA A 104 7.74 -14.17 26.27
CA ALA A 104 7.61 -15.62 26.14
C ALA A 104 7.73 -16.05 24.67
N GLU A 105 6.98 -15.44 23.74
CA GLU A 105 7.11 -15.76 22.31
C GLU A 105 8.49 -15.38 21.73
N LYS A 106 9.09 -14.27 22.19
CA LYS A 106 10.48 -13.94 21.83
C LYS A 106 11.46 -15.03 22.26
N SER A 107 11.21 -15.67 23.41
CA SER A 107 12.05 -16.76 23.92
C SER A 107 11.84 -18.07 23.17
N THR A 108 10.61 -18.40 22.77
CA THR A 108 10.33 -19.58 21.93
C THR A 108 11.01 -19.47 20.56
N LEU A 109 11.00 -18.27 19.97
CA LEU A 109 11.61 -18.04 18.66
C LEU A 109 13.13 -18.03 18.69
N LYS A 110 13.76 -17.60 19.78
CA LYS A 110 15.21 -17.76 19.96
C LYS A 110 15.63 -19.22 19.87
N ALA A 111 14.90 -20.13 20.53
CA ALA A 111 15.17 -21.56 20.46
C ALA A 111 14.97 -22.13 19.04
N VAL A 112 14.02 -21.59 18.27
CA VAL A 112 13.84 -21.97 16.85
C VAL A 112 14.99 -21.43 15.98
N ASN A 113 15.45 -20.21 16.23
CA ASN A 113 16.57 -19.58 15.53
C ASN A 113 17.88 -20.35 15.73
N GLU A 114 18.18 -20.78 16.96
CA GLU A 114 19.35 -21.61 17.30
C GLU A 114 19.39 -22.94 16.53
N ASN A 115 18.22 -23.45 16.12
CA ASN A 115 18.10 -24.67 15.33
C ASN A 115 18.13 -24.41 13.81
N CYS A 116 18.25 -23.16 13.36
CA CYS A 116 18.31 -22.81 11.95
C CYS A 116 19.75 -22.99 11.40
N THR A 117 19.89 -23.80 10.36
CA THR A 117 21.19 -24.10 9.73
C THR A 117 21.60 -23.07 8.69
N VAL A 118 20.70 -22.16 8.28
CA VAL A 118 20.94 -21.16 7.25
C VAL A 118 21.21 -19.79 7.88
N PRO A 119 22.40 -19.18 7.67
CA PRO A 119 22.74 -17.87 8.21
C PRO A 119 21.73 -16.78 7.79
N GLY A 120 21.30 -15.96 8.75
CA GLY A 120 20.38 -14.82 8.53
C GLY A 120 18.91 -15.19 8.28
N LEU A 121 18.60 -16.44 7.90
CA LEU A 121 17.22 -16.89 7.69
C LEU A 121 16.44 -16.98 9.01
N GLY A 122 17.07 -17.45 10.08
CA GLY A 122 16.41 -17.57 11.37
C GLY A 122 16.10 -16.21 12.02
N ASP A 123 16.95 -15.20 11.82
CA ASP A 123 16.68 -13.82 12.26
C ASP A 123 15.52 -13.19 11.50
N LEU A 124 15.45 -13.41 10.17
CA LEU A 124 14.33 -12.96 9.34
C LEU A 124 13.01 -13.62 9.75
N ILE A 125 13.01 -14.94 9.97
CA ILE A 125 11.82 -15.69 10.41
C ILE A 125 11.36 -15.19 11.78
N THR A 126 12.29 -15.01 12.72
CA THR A 126 12.00 -14.51 14.07
C THR A 126 11.38 -13.12 14.02
N THR A 127 11.96 -12.23 13.22
CA THR A 127 11.46 -10.86 13.04
C THR A 127 10.06 -10.83 12.45
N GLN A 128 9.84 -11.55 11.34
CA GLN A 128 8.54 -11.57 10.67
C GLN A 128 7.45 -12.16 11.55
N ARG A 129 7.80 -13.18 12.34
CA ARG A 129 6.86 -13.84 13.24
C ARG A 129 6.52 -12.99 14.46
N LEU A 130 7.50 -12.32 15.07
CA LEU A 130 7.24 -11.36 16.15
C LEU A 130 6.39 -10.20 15.65
N TYR A 131 6.66 -9.67 14.45
CA TYR A 131 5.85 -8.61 13.86
C TYR A 131 4.39 -9.03 13.66
N GLY A 132 4.18 -10.22 13.11
CA GLY A 132 2.83 -10.80 12.97
C GLY A 132 2.14 -11.01 14.32
N TYR A 133 2.89 -11.43 15.34
CA TYR A 133 2.38 -11.62 16.69
C TYR A 133 1.96 -10.31 17.34
N THR A 134 2.82 -9.29 17.33
CA THR A 134 2.48 -7.93 17.83
C THR A 134 1.26 -7.37 17.11
N ARG A 135 1.16 -7.57 15.79
CA ARG A 135 0.00 -7.11 15.02
C ARG A 135 -1.30 -7.80 15.45
N ALA A 136 -1.27 -9.11 15.68
CA ALA A 136 -2.43 -9.84 16.16
C ALA A 136 -2.88 -9.38 17.55
N LEU A 137 -1.92 -9.12 18.47
CA LEU A 137 -2.23 -8.57 19.78
C LEU A 137 -2.85 -7.16 19.66
N ALA A 138 -2.35 -6.33 18.74
CA ALA A 138 -2.93 -5.01 18.50
C ALA A 138 -4.35 -5.07 17.93
N ASP A 139 -4.61 -5.97 16.97
CA ASP A 139 -5.96 -6.15 16.41
C ASP A 139 -6.95 -6.66 17.49
N LEU A 140 -6.46 -7.36 18.52
CA LEU A 140 -7.25 -7.79 19.70
C LEU A 140 -7.40 -6.70 20.78
N GLY A 141 -6.78 -5.51 20.59
CA GLY A 141 -6.80 -4.43 21.57
C GLY A 141 -5.96 -4.68 22.82
N VAL A 142 -5.04 -5.65 22.75
CA VAL A 142 -4.15 -6.05 23.86
C VAL A 142 -2.96 -5.08 23.97
N VAL A 143 -2.49 -4.59 22.83
CA VAL A 143 -1.28 -3.77 22.71
C VAL A 143 -1.51 -2.63 21.71
N GLU A 144 -0.89 -1.48 21.91
CA GLU A 144 -0.85 -0.43 20.88
C GLU A 144 0.35 -0.62 19.94
N ILE A 145 0.15 -0.43 18.64
CA ILE A 145 1.23 -0.56 17.63
C ILE A 145 2.36 0.46 17.87
N SER A 146 2.02 1.59 18.49
CA SER A 146 2.93 2.67 18.83
C SER A 146 3.82 2.34 20.03
N ASP A 147 3.46 1.34 20.84
CA ASP A 147 4.14 1.02 22.09
C ASP A 147 5.54 0.46 21.82
N GLU A 148 6.55 1.17 22.30
CA GLU A 148 7.96 0.84 22.13
C GLU A 148 8.34 -0.52 22.72
N ARG A 149 7.61 -0.99 23.75
CA ARG A 149 7.86 -2.29 24.40
C ARG A 149 7.63 -3.47 23.47
N PHE A 150 6.83 -3.29 22.42
CA PHE A 150 6.45 -4.33 21.46
C PHE A 150 7.02 -4.10 20.06
N GLN A 151 7.86 -3.07 19.90
CA GLN A 151 8.57 -2.83 18.65
C GLN A 151 9.54 -3.98 18.36
N VAL A 152 9.48 -4.46 17.12
CA VAL A 152 10.35 -5.52 16.61
C VAL A 152 11.36 -4.86 15.70
N ASP A 153 12.63 -4.88 16.10
CA ASP A 153 13.71 -4.37 15.26
C ASP A 153 13.68 -5.10 13.91
N PRO A 154 13.71 -4.38 12.78
CA PRO A 154 13.85 -5.02 11.49
C PRO A 154 15.23 -5.69 11.47
N ALA A 155 15.26 -7.03 11.42
CA ALA A 155 16.49 -7.77 11.18
C ALA A 155 17.06 -7.35 9.81
N LEU A 156 17.94 -6.36 9.83
CA LEU A 156 18.86 -6.09 8.75
C LEU A 156 20.01 -7.09 8.94
N PRO A 157 20.22 -8.04 8.00
CA PRO A 157 21.36 -8.93 8.10
C PRO A 157 22.64 -8.09 8.01
N THR A 158 23.40 -8.02 9.11
CA THR A 158 24.58 -7.15 9.22
C THR A 158 25.80 -7.64 8.46
N ASP A 159 25.84 -8.89 7.98
CA ASP A 159 27.04 -9.46 7.33
C ASP A 159 26.75 -10.18 6.01
N HIS A 160 25.73 -9.76 5.29
CA HIS A 160 25.54 -10.18 3.91
C HIS A 160 25.61 -8.95 3.02
N THR A 161 26.76 -8.78 2.36
CA THR A 161 26.73 -8.26 0.98
C THR A 161 25.54 -8.96 0.33
N PRO A 162 24.52 -8.23 -0.17
CA PRO A 162 23.32 -8.87 -0.69
C PRO A 162 23.70 -9.60 -1.98
N LEU A 163 24.18 -10.83 -1.82
CA LEU A 163 24.47 -11.73 -2.90
C LEU A 163 23.11 -12.12 -3.47
N MET A 164 22.80 -11.42 -4.56
CA MET A 164 21.94 -11.88 -5.64
C MET A 164 20.45 -11.52 -5.61
N MET A 165 20.12 -10.26 -5.31
CA MET A 165 18.95 -9.59 -5.94
C MET A 165 19.19 -8.11 -6.31
N VAL A 166 20.41 -7.58 -6.16
CA VAL A 166 20.60 -6.12 -6.03
C VAL A 166 21.04 -5.41 -7.31
N LEU A 167 21.46 -6.09 -8.38
CA LEU A 167 21.77 -5.37 -9.63
C LEU A 167 20.52 -4.96 -10.40
N ASP A 168 19.53 -5.84 -10.50
CA ASP A 168 18.30 -5.57 -11.26
C ASP A 168 17.30 -4.76 -10.44
N ALA A 169 17.15 -5.04 -9.13
CA ALA A 169 16.28 -4.23 -8.28
C ALA A 169 16.78 -2.78 -8.12
N LEU A 170 18.10 -2.53 -8.08
CA LEU A 170 18.63 -1.16 -8.09
C LEU A 170 18.45 -0.49 -9.45
N LYS A 171 18.61 -1.23 -10.56
CA LYS A 171 18.31 -0.69 -11.90
C LYS A 171 16.83 -0.36 -12.05
N ASP A 172 15.95 -1.21 -11.54
CA ASP A 172 14.50 -1.00 -11.54
C ASP A 172 14.12 0.20 -10.67
N PHE A 173 14.75 0.36 -9.50
CA PHE A 173 14.54 1.52 -8.63
C PHE A 173 15.08 2.82 -9.26
N GLN A 174 16.23 2.76 -9.94
CA GLN A 174 16.77 3.90 -10.67
C GLN A 174 15.92 4.25 -11.90
N GLN A 175 15.40 3.25 -12.63
CA GLN A 175 14.44 3.46 -13.72
C GLN A 175 13.13 4.06 -13.19
N PHE A 176 12.63 3.59 -12.05
CA PHE A 176 11.45 4.13 -11.40
C PHE A 176 11.63 5.61 -11.02
N LYS A 177 12.78 5.97 -10.42
CA LYS A 177 13.12 7.38 -10.15
C LYS A 177 13.21 8.24 -11.42
N SER A 178 13.71 7.68 -12.52
CA SER A 178 13.77 8.38 -13.81
C SER A 178 12.37 8.61 -14.41
N CYS A 179 11.50 7.61 -14.34
CA CYS A 179 10.09 7.72 -14.73
C CYS A 179 9.34 8.78 -13.92
N LEU A 180 9.56 8.87 -12.61
CA LEU A 180 8.93 9.90 -11.78
C LEU A 180 9.34 11.32 -12.20
N LYS A 181 10.62 11.53 -12.56
CA LYS A 181 11.08 12.82 -13.11
C LYS A 181 10.47 13.12 -14.49
N GLU A 182 10.21 12.10 -15.29
CA GLU A 182 9.59 12.25 -16.60
C GLU A 182 8.09 12.57 -16.51
N ILE A 183 7.37 11.93 -15.59
CA ILE A 183 5.98 12.25 -15.26
C ILE A 183 5.85 13.70 -14.79
N GLY A 184 6.78 14.19 -13.95
CA GLY A 184 6.82 15.59 -13.54
C GLY A 184 7.01 16.56 -14.72
N ARG A 185 7.77 16.18 -15.75
CA ARG A 185 7.92 16.99 -16.98
C ARG A 185 6.65 17.00 -17.83
N TYR A 186 6.00 15.84 -18.02
CA TYR A 186 4.74 15.75 -18.77
C TYR A 186 3.58 16.49 -18.09
N ALA A 187 3.53 16.49 -16.76
CA ALA A 187 2.54 17.26 -16.00
C ALA A 187 2.71 18.78 -16.23
N ASN A 188 3.96 19.25 -16.31
CA ASN A 188 4.26 20.65 -16.57
C ASN A 188 4.03 21.05 -18.04
N GLU A 189 4.35 20.20 -19.01
CA GLU A 189 4.10 20.45 -20.46
C GLU A 189 2.60 20.43 -20.84
N SER A 190 1.77 19.71 -20.08
CA SER A 190 0.31 19.66 -20.30
C SER A 190 -0.39 20.97 -19.90
N SER A 191 0.23 21.77 -19.03
CA SER A 191 -0.22 23.11 -18.64
C SER A 191 -0.02 24.15 -19.75
N GLU A 192 0.99 23.97 -20.61
CA GLU A 192 1.25 24.88 -21.73
C GLU A 192 0.36 24.57 -22.94
N LYS A 193 0.13 23.29 -23.26
CA LYS A 193 -0.72 22.88 -24.40
C LYS A 193 -2.21 23.13 -24.21
N THR A 194 -2.69 23.25 -22.97
CA THR A 194 -4.12 23.53 -22.70
C THR A 194 -4.52 24.96 -23.01
N ARG A 195 -3.56 25.90 -23.14
CA ARG A 195 -3.84 27.29 -23.57
C ARG A 195 -4.11 27.44 -25.07
N ASP A 196 -3.60 26.52 -25.90
CA ASP A 196 -3.77 26.60 -27.35
C ASP A 196 -5.15 26.09 -27.83
N TYR A 197 -5.79 25.17 -27.09
CA TYR A 197 -7.10 24.61 -27.47
C TYR A 197 -8.30 25.51 -27.17
N GLU A 198 -8.15 26.51 -26.29
CA GLU A 198 -9.21 27.50 -26.02
C GLU A 198 -9.30 28.57 -27.12
N HIS A 199 -8.27 28.75 -27.94
CA HIS A 199 -8.29 29.71 -29.05
C HIS A 199 -9.06 29.18 -30.28
N ASP A 200 -9.01 27.88 -30.56
CA ASP A 200 -9.64 27.28 -31.75
C ASP A 200 -11.14 27.00 -31.59
N ARG A 201 -11.64 26.84 -30.35
CA ARG A 201 -13.07 26.58 -30.08
C ARG A 201 -13.98 27.76 -30.41
N ALA A 202 -13.46 28.99 -30.33
CA ALA A 202 -14.22 30.21 -30.63
C ALA A 202 -14.48 30.43 -32.14
N ASN A 203 -13.73 29.76 -33.03
CA ASN A 203 -13.84 29.96 -34.49
C ASN A 203 -14.80 29.00 -35.22
N ILE A 204 -15.32 27.98 -34.54
CA ILE A 204 -16.19 26.95 -35.15
C ILE A 204 -17.69 27.31 -35.04
N GLU A 205 -18.07 28.18 -34.09
CA GLU A 205 -19.48 28.51 -33.84
C GLU A 205 -20.09 29.49 -34.87
N HIS A 206 -19.30 30.12 -35.74
CA HIS A 206 -19.80 31.10 -36.72
C HIS A 206 -20.22 30.52 -38.09
N ARG A 207 -20.08 29.20 -38.34
CA ARG A 207 -20.33 28.61 -39.67
C ARG A 207 -21.55 27.69 -39.79
N ALA A 208 -22.36 27.54 -38.75
CA ALA A 208 -23.50 26.63 -38.72
C ALA A 208 -24.87 27.28 -39.01
N ALA A 209 -24.90 28.41 -39.74
CA ALA A 209 -26.14 29.08 -40.14
C ALA A 209 -26.29 29.13 -41.67
N SER A 210 -26.70 28.02 -42.28
CA SER A 210 -27.45 27.99 -43.56
C SER A 210 -28.07 26.60 -43.76
N THR A 211 -29.40 26.60 -43.81
CA THR A 211 -30.39 25.52 -43.94
C THR A 211 -30.39 24.86 -45.36
N PRO A 212 -31.27 23.87 -45.76
CA PRO A 212 -32.46 23.32 -45.10
C PRO A 212 -32.75 21.78 -45.22
N SER A 213 -33.59 21.31 -44.28
CA SER A 213 -34.78 20.43 -44.43
C SER A 213 -34.73 19.10 -45.22
N TYR A 214 -34.74 17.97 -44.49
CA TYR A 214 -35.69 16.85 -44.67
C TYR A 214 -35.66 15.96 -43.40
N MET A 215 -36.82 15.63 -42.83
CA MET A 215 -37.04 14.71 -41.69
C MET A 215 -37.67 13.39 -42.22
N PRO A 216 -37.86 12.32 -41.41
CA PRO A 216 -36.90 11.60 -40.57
C PRO A 216 -37.00 10.06 -40.75
N PHE A 217 -35.90 9.31 -40.65
CA PHE A 217 -35.95 7.89 -40.26
C PHE A 217 -34.97 7.67 -39.12
N SER A 218 -35.52 7.28 -37.98
CA SER A 218 -34.84 7.04 -36.71
C SER A 218 -33.83 5.89 -36.84
N PRO A 219 -32.52 6.11 -36.58
CA PRO A 219 -31.58 5.01 -36.41
C PRO A 219 -31.65 4.54 -34.97
N LEU A 220 -32.22 3.35 -34.75
CA LEU A 220 -31.90 2.53 -33.59
C LEU A 220 -30.36 2.34 -33.57
N ASN A 221 -29.75 3.14 -32.71
CA ASN A 221 -28.38 3.13 -32.22
C ASN A 221 -27.36 2.28 -33.00
N LYS A 222 -26.80 2.84 -34.09
CA LYS A 222 -25.63 2.28 -34.83
C LYS A 222 -24.46 1.87 -33.91
N ARG A 223 -24.39 2.43 -32.70
CA ARG A 223 -23.42 2.09 -31.65
C ARG A 223 -23.71 0.73 -31.02
N ALA A 224 -24.97 0.42 -30.71
CA ALA A 224 -25.37 -0.86 -30.13
C ALA A 224 -25.19 -2.01 -31.14
N GLU A 225 -25.48 -1.76 -32.41
CA GLU A 225 -25.30 -2.73 -33.49
C GLU A 225 -23.80 -3.01 -33.75
N ARG A 226 -22.95 -1.98 -33.69
CA ARG A 226 -21.48 -2.14 -33.73
C ARG A 226 -20.93 -2.89 -32.53
N GLU A 227 -21.44 -2.66 -31.32
CA GLU A 227 -21.04 -3.41 -30.14
C GLU A 227 -21.53 -4.87 -30.17
N ARG A 228 -22.73 -5.12 -30.72
CA ARG A 228 -23.21 -6.48 -31.02
C ARG A 228 -22.31 -7.20 -32.01
N LEU A 229 -21.97 -6.57 -33.12
CA LEU A 229 -21.09 -7.14 -34.14
C LEU A 229 -19.66 -7.37 -33.61
N LYS A 230 -19.17 -6.52 -32.69
CA LYS A 230 -17.89 -6.71 -31.99
C LYS A 230 -17.95 -7.90 -31.03
N ARG A 231 -19.05 -8.07 -30.29
CA ARG A 231 -19.27 -9.25 -29.44
C ARG A 231 -19.35 -10.53 -30.28
N GLU A 232 -20.05 -10.48 -31.41
CA GLU A 232 -20.21 -11.61 -32.35
C GLU A 232 -18.92 -11.96 -33.13
N LYS A 233 -18.01 -10.98 -33.33
CA LYS A 233 -16.66 -11.25 -33.84
C LYS A 233 -15.72 -11.79 -32.77
N ARG A 234 -15.84 -11.34 -31.51
CA ARG A 234 -15.05 -11.82 -30.37
C ARG A 234 -15.41 -13.26 -29.99
N SER A 235 -16.69 -13.62 -30.08
CA SER A 235 -17.15 -15.00 -29.86
C SER A 235 -16.61 -16.00 -30.89
N LYS A 236 -16.01 -15.54 -32.00
CA LYS A 236 -15.39 -16.41 -33.02
C LYS A 236 -13.87 -16.57 -32.86
N THR A 237 -13.20 -15.76 -32.03
CA THR A 237 -11.74 -15.77 -31.87
C THR A 237 -11.24 -15.92 -30.43
N GLY A 238 -12.11 -15.77 -29.44
CA GLY A 238 -11.75 -15.77 -28.01
C GLY A 238 -11.17 -14.43 -27.54
N PHE A 239 -10.20 -14.48 -26.62
CA PHE A 239 -9.47 -13.30 -26.12
C PHE A 239 -8.71 -12.59 -27.25
N LEU A 240 -8.69 -11.25 -27.22
CA LEU A 240 -8.02 -10.42 -28.23
C LEU A 240 -6.50 -10.37 -28.08
N ASN A 241 -6.03 -10.46 -26.83
CA ASN A 241 -4.62 -10.41 -26.46
C ASN A 241 -4.23 -11.67 -25.68
N PRO A 242 -4.38 -12.88 -26.26
CA PRO A 242 -4.03 -14.11 -25.54
C PRO A 242 -2.52 -14.16 -25.26
N PRO A 243 -2.09 -14.84 -24.18
CA PRO A 243 -0.67 -15.04 -23.92
C PRO A 243 0.03 -15.73 -25.10
N THR A 244 1.32 -15.47 -25.29
CA THR A 244 2.11 -16.06 -26.38
C THR A 244 2.31 -17.57 -26.25
N ALA A 245 2.26 -18.10 -25.02
CA ALA A 245 2.35 -19.52 -24.73
C ALA A 245 1.10 -19.93 -23.95
N CYS A 246 0.28 -20.79 -24.57
CA CYS A 246 -0.94 -21.32 -23.99
C CYS A 246 -0.88 -22.86 -23.97
N SER A 247 -1.26 -23.44 -22.84
CA SER A 247 -1.45 -24.89 -22.67
C SER A 247 -2.84 -25.34 -23.13
N VAL A 248 -3.82 -24.43 -23.12
CA VAL A 248 -5.18 -24.66 -23.61
C VAL A 248 -5.50 -23.63 -24.69
N PRO A 249 -6.14 -24.00 -25.81
CA PRO A 249 -6.57 -23.05 -26.83
C PRO A 249 -7.41 -21.91 -26.22
N PRO A 250 -7.09 -20.62 -26.49
CA PRO A 250 -7.80 -19.49 -25.90
C PRO A 250 -9.31 -19.48 -26.16
N ILE A 251 -9.73 -20.05 -27.29
CA ILE A 251 -11.13 -20.14 -27.67
C ILE A 251 -11.91 -21.10 -26.75
N GLU A 252 -11.30 -22.22 -26.34
CA GLU A 252 -11.94 -23.21 -25.48
C GLU A 252 -12.19 -22.67 -24.07
N LEU A 253 -11.23 -21.90 -23.53
CA LEU A 253 -11.40 -21.21 -22.26
C LEU A 253 -12.50 -20.16 -22.34
N TYR A 254 -12.53 -19.44 -23.45
CA TYR A 254 -13.47 -18.34 -23.65
C TYR A 254 -14.91 -18.83 -23.80
N GLU A 255 -15.15 -19.89 -24.58
CA GLU A 255 -16.47 -20.49 -24.74
C GLU A 255 -17.01 -21.07 -23.43
N LEU A 256 -16.17 -21.76 -22.66
CA LEU A 256 -16.57 -22.27 -21.35
C LEU A 256 -16.93 -21.11 -20.40
N GLY A 257 -16.09 -20.07 -20.36
CA GLY A 257 -16.34 -18.87 -19.57
C GLY A 257 -17.67 -18.20 -19.92
N GLU A 258 -18.00 -18.06 -21.21
CA GLU A 258 -19.28 -17.51 -21.65
C GLU A 258 -20.47 -18.37 -21.21
N LYS A 259 -20.38 -19.70 -21.27
CA LYS A 259 -21.44 -20.60 -20.80
C LYS A 259 -21.66 -20.49 -19.29
N LEU A 260 -20.58 -20.41 -18.52
CA LEU A 260 -20.60 -20.29 -17.06
C LEU A 260 -21.10 -18.92 -16.56
N LEU A 261 -21.11 -17.88 -17.40
CA LEU A 261 -21.76 -16.61 -17.06
C LEU A 261 -23.29 -16.74 -16.95
N PHE A 262 -23.90 -17.69 -17.66
CA PHE A 262 -25.35 -17.87 -17.65
C PHE A 262 -25.81 -18.88 -16.60
N ASN A 263 -25.12 -20.03 -16.48
CA ASN A 263 -25.50 -21.10 -15.56
C ASN A 263 -24.27 -21.69 -14.87
N CYS A 264 -24.22 -21.57 -13.55
CA CYS A 264 -23.11 -22.05 -12.74
C CYS A 264 -23.62 -22.45 -11.34
N SER A 265 -23.49 -23.73 -10.98
CA SER A 265 -24.00 -24.27 -9.70
C SER A 265 -22.92 -24.87 -8.78
N GLY A 266 -21.70 -25.09 -9.28
CA GLY A 266 -20.55 -25.63 -8.52
C GLY A 266 -19.58 -24.55 -8.03
N ASN A 267 -18.81 -24.85 -6.99
CA ASN A 267 -17.88 -23.88 -6.39
C ASN A 267 -16.71 -23.56 -7.32
N ASP A 268 -16.15 -24.57 -8.01
CA ASP A 268 -15.08 -24.36 -8.99
C ASP A 268 -15.61 -23.67 -10.24
N CYS A 269 -16.86 -23.90 -10.60
CA CYS A 269 -17.53 -23.19 -11.69
C CYS A 269 -17.65 -21.68 -11.38
N ILE A 270 -17.99 -21.32 -10.13
CA ILE A 270 -18.09 -19.92 -9.69
C ILE A 270 -16.71 -19.27 -9.76
N ARG A 271 -15.69 -19.94 -9.24
CA ARG A 271 -14.32 -19.45 -9.28
C ARG A 271 -13.80 -19.30 -10.71
N TYR A 272 -14.08 -20.26 -11.59
CA TYR A 272 -13.72 -20.17 -13.01
C TYR A 272 -14.37 -18.96 -13.67
N ARG A 273 -15.68 -18.77 -13.46
CA ARG A 273 -16.44 -17.63 -13.98
C ARG A 273 -15.85 -16.29 -13.51
N ASP A 274 -15.53 -16.17 -12.23
CA ASP A 274 -15.02 -14.91 -11.66
C ASP A 274 -13.63 -14.56 -12.22
N ILE A 275 -12.75 -15.55 -12.37
CA ILE A 275 -11.44 -15.36 -13.01
C ILE A 275 -11.63 -15.03 -14.49
N PHE A 276 -12.55 -15.71 -15.17
CA PHE A 276 -12.87 -15.45 -16.57
C PHE A 276 -13.33 -14.02 -16.79
N GLN A 277 -14.19 -13.50 -15.92
CA GLN A 277 -14.67 -12.12 -15.99
C GLN A 277 -13.52 -11.11 -15.82
N ARG A 278 -12.60 -11.36 -14.88
CA ARG A 278 -11.40 -10.50 -14.72
C ARG A 278 -10.50 -10.53 -15.95
N CYS A 279 -10.28 -11.71 -16.54
CA CYS A 279 -9.55 -11.85 -17.80
C CYS A 279 -10.24 -11.10 -18.94
N TYR A 280 -11.56 -11.23 -19.05
CA TYR A 280 -12.37 -10.55 -20.07
C TYR A 280 -12.24 -9.02 -19.98
N GLU A 281 -12.34 -8.47 -18.77
CA GLU A 281 -12.22 -7.03 -18.54
C GLU A 281 -10.80 -6.53 -18.84
N ALA A 282 -9.77 -7.25 -18.40
CA ALA A 282 -8.37 -6.91 -18.65
C ALA A 282 -8.02 -6.99 -20.15
N ASP A 283 -8.51 -7.98 -20.89
CA ASP A 283 -8.29 -8.10 -22.34
C ASP A 283 -8.87 -6.90 -23.13
N ILE A 284 -10.05 -6.42 -22.73
CA ILE A 284 -10.65 -5.21 -23.29
C ILE A 284 -9.77 -3.99 -23.03
N GLN A 285 -9.24 -3.87 -21.81
CA GLN A 285 -8.38 -2.76 -21.43
C GLN A 285 -7.05 -2.79 -22.18
N LEU A 286 -6.43 -3.97 -22.30
CA LEU A 286 -5.15 -4.15 -22.99
C LEU A 286 -5.18 -3.58 -24.40
N SER A 287 -6.28 -3.79 -25.13
CA SER A 287 -6.48 -3.28 -26.48
C SER A 287 -6.42 -1.75 -26.61
N ARG A 288 -6.55 -1.01 -25.49
CA ARG A 288 -6.55 0.46 -25.44
C ARG A 288 -5.28 1.05 -24.79
N LEU A 289 -4.47 0.22 -24.15
CA LEU A 289 -3.30 0.63 -23.39
C LEU A 289 -2.02 0.49 -24.23
N ILE A 290 -1.05 1.38 -23.97
CA ILE A 290 0.26 1.41 -24.63
C ILE A 290 1.35 1.57 -23.56
N GLY A 291 2.59 1.14 -23.87
CA GLY A 291 3.75 1.40 -23.02
C GLY A 291 3.75 0.62 -21.71
N TRP A 292 4.24 1.25 -20.63
CA TRP A 292 4.42 0.59 -19.33
C TRP A 292 3.10 0.14 -18.70
N THR A 293 2.05 0.96 -18.78
CA THR A 293 0.72 0.63 -18.25
C THR A 293 0.15 -0.62 -18.92
N ARG A 294 0.37 -0.79 -20.23
CA ARG A 294 -0.01 -2.03 -20.93
C ARG A 294 0.71 -3.24 -20.33
N ARG A 295 2.03 -3.16 -20.10
CA ARG A 295 2.84 -4.28 -19.55
C ARG A 295 2.38 -4.71 -18.15
N VAL A 296 1.98 -3.76 -17.31
CA VAL A 296 1.49 -4.05 -15.96
C VAL A 296 0.17 -4.83 -16.04
N VAL A 297 -0.79 -4.33 -16.83
CA VAL A 297 -2.08 -5.01 -17.02
C VAL A 297 -1.89 -6.36 -17.71
N GLU A 298 -0.95 -6.47 -18.65
CA GLU A 298 -0.63 -7.70 -19.37
C GLU A 298 -0.06 -8.77 -18.42
N ARG A 299 0.75 -8.37 -17.45
CA ARG A 299 1.28 -9.27 -16.42
C ARG A 299 0.16 -9.84 -15.55
N GLU A 300 -0.78 -8.99 -15.13
CA GLU A 300 -1.90 -9.44 -14.31
C GLU A 300 -2.86 -10.31 -15.13
N PHE A 301 -3.18 -9.90 -16.37
CA PHE A 301 -3.95 -10.72 -17.30
C PHE A 301 -3.33 -12.12 -17.49
N ASN A 302 -2.02 -12.20 -17.75
CA ASN A 302 -1.32 -13.47 -17.92
C ASN A 302 -1.37 -14.35 -16.65
N LYS A 303 -1.35 -13.76 -15.46
CA LYS A 303 -1.49 -14.49 -14.19
C LYS A 303 -2.87 -15.12 -14.07
N GLN A 304 -3.92 -14.34 -14.28
CA GLN A 304 -5.31 -14.80 -14.21
C GLN A 304 -5.61 -15.83 -15.31
N TYR A 305 -5.08 -15.62 -16.51
CA TYR A 305 -5.22 -16.55 -17.64
C TYR A 305 -4.62 -17.93 -17.32
N ARG A 306 -3.44 -17.98 -16.70
CA ARG A 306 -2.82 -19.25 -16.28
C ARG A 306 -3.64 -19.96 -15.20
N GLU A 307 -4.37 -19.22 -14.37
CA GLU A 307 -5.27 -19.83 -13.39
C GLU A 307 -6.48 -20.46 -14.09
N LEU A 308 -7.04 -19.80 -15.11
CA LEU A 308 -8.08 -20.40 -15.97
C LEU A 308 -7.61 -21.67 -16.65
N GLU A 309 -6.40 -21.68 -17.22
CA GLU A 309 -5.83 -22.87 -17.85
C GLU A 309 -5.73 -24.03 -16.85
N LYS A 310 -5.24 -23.78 -15.64
CA LYS A 310 -5.14 -24.79 -14.60
C LYS A 310 -6.51 -25.33 -14.21
N MET A 311 -7.49 -24.46 -13.97
CA MET A 311 -8.83 -24.89 -13.61
C MET A 311 -9.49 -25.70 -14.74
N TYR A 312 -9.30 -25.29 -15.99
CA TYR A 312 -9.81 -26.00 -17.16
C TYR A 312 -9.25 -27.43 -17.29
N GLN A 313 -7.98 -27.62 -16.93
CA GLN A 313 -7.30 -28.91 -17.06
C GLN A 313 -7.50 -29.83 -15.85
N PHE A 314 -7.52 -29.28 -14.64
CA PHE A 314 -7.37 -30.08 -13.42
C PHE A 314 -8.59 -30.07 -12.49
N SER A 315 -9.58 -29.20 -12.68
CA SER A 315 -10.81 -29.25 -11.87
C SER A 315 -11.75 -30.34 -12.38
N GLU A 316 -12.15 -31.25 -11.49
CA GLU A 316 -13.10 -32.31 -11.81
C GLU A 316 -14.49 -31.75 -12.12
N GLU A 317 -14.96 -30.76 -11.34
CA GLU A 317 -16.25 -30.11 -11.59
C GLU A 317 -16.30 -29.44 -12.97
N ILE A 318 -15.22 -28.78 -13.38
CA ILE A 318 -15.13 -28.15 -14.70
C ILE A 318 -15.11 -29.19 -15.81
N ARG A 319 -14.39 -30.31 -15.60
CA ARG A 319 -14.37 -31.43 -16.55
C ARG A 319 -15.76 -32.06 -16.70
N ASP A 320 -16.46 -32.28 -15.60
CA ASP A 320 -17.81 -32.85 -15.60
C ASP A 320 -18.82 -31.93 -16.26
N TYR A 321 -18.73 -30.61 -16.01
CA TYR A 321 -19.57 -29.61 -16.66
C TYR A 321 -19.35 -29.56 -18.18
N ARG A 322 -18.09 -29.64 -18.64
CA ARG A 322 -17.77 -29.71 -20.08
C ARG A 322 -18.38 -30.95 -20.73
N ASN A 323 -18.23 -32.11 -20.10
CA ASN A 323 -18.82 -33.36 -20.59
C ASN A 323 -20.35 -33.30 -20.64
N CYS A 324 -20.98 -32.63 -19.66
CA CYS A 324 -22.43 -32.44 -19.59
C CYS A 324 -22.94 -31.51 -20.71
N ILE A 325 -22.18 -30.48 -21.08
CA ILE A 325 -22.54 -29.60 -22.21
C ILE A 325 -22.39 -30.31 -23.56
N ASP A 326 -21.34 -31.12 -23.74
CA ASP A 326 -21.07 -31.79 -25.02
C ASP A 326 -22.05 -32.93 -25.34
N THR A 327 -22.91 -33.30 -24.38
CA THR A 327 -23.92 -34.37 -24.49
C THR A 327 -25.35 -33.84 -24.71
N LEU A 328 -25.54 -32.52 -24.81
CA LEU A 328 -26.81 -31.83 -25.11
C LEU A 328 -26.85 -31.31 -26.56
#